data_AF-A0A923T0I1-F1
#
_entry.id   AF-A0A923T0I1-F1
#
_cell.length_a   1.000
_cell.length_b   1.000
_cell.length_c   1.000
_cell.angle_alpha   90.00
_cell.angle_beta   90.00
_cell.angle_gamma   90.00
#
_symmetry.space_group_name_H-M   'P 1'
#
loop_
_entity.id
_entity.type
_entity.pdbx_description
1 polymer ?
#
loop_
_entity_poly.entity_id
_entity_poly.type
_entity_poly.pdbx_seq_one_letter_code
_entity_poly.pdbx_strand_id
1 'polypeptide(L)'
;MSVIEKLRAYVLDTYLFTSDQNALGNDDSFLDKGIIDSTGILELVMFLEEQFGVKVDDTELLPENFDSINRLAQFVARKTGKAAV
;
A
#
# COMPACT_ATOMS: atom_id res chain seq x y z
N MET A 1 -3.73 -15.39 0.01
CA MET A 1 -3.17 -14.08 -0.39
C MET A 1 -2.86 -13.28 0.87
N SER A 2 -1.59 -12.93 1.02
CA SER A 2 -1.10 -12.04 2.07
C SER A 2 -1.52 -10.58 1.81
N VAL A 3 -1.39 -9.72 2.82
CA VAL A 3 -1.64 -8.27 2.68
C VAL A 3 -0.77 -7.67 1.56
N ILE A 4 0.50 -8.07 1.51
CA ILE A 4 1.49 -7.64 0.50
C ILE A 4 1.03 -7.99 -0.91
N GLU A 5 0.60 -9.23 -1.14
CA GLU A 5 0.16 -9.66 -2.48
C GLU A 5 -1.07 -8.88 -2.96
N LYS A 6 -2.03 -8.61 -2.07
CA LYS A 6 -3.22 -7.81 -2.41
C LYS A 6 -2.86 -6.37 -2.77
N LEU A 7 -2.02 -5.74 -1.96
CA LEU A 7 -1.56 -4.37 -2.19
C LEU A 7 -0.77 -4.27 -3.49
N ARG A 8 0.14 -5.21 -3.72
CA ARG A 8 0.94 -5.25 -4.93
C ARG A 8 0.05 -5.44 -6.16
N ALA A 9 -0.86 -6.41 -6.13
CA ALA A 9 -1.79 -6.64 -7.23
C ALA A 9 -2.62 -5.37 -7.53
N TYR A 10 -3.13 -4.71 -6.50
CA TYR A 10 -3.88 -3.46 -6.65
C TYR A 10 -3.05 -2.35 -7.29
N VAL A 11 -1.82 -2.13 -6.82
CA VAL A 11 -0.94 -1.09 -7.35
C VAL A 11 -0.53 -1.39 -8.79
N LEU A 12 -0.19 -2.64 -9.08
CA LEU A 12 0.22 -3.06 -10.42
C LEU A 12 -0.93 -2.95 -11.44
N ASP A 13 -2.16 -3.29 -11.04
CA ASP A 13 -3.35 -3.20 -11.88
C ASP A 13 -3.80 -1.74 -12.08
N THR A 14 -3.82 -0.95 -11.00
CA THR A 14 -4.35 0.42 -11.01
C THR A 14 -3.39 1.43 -11.63
N TYR A 15 -2.08 1.33 -11.35
CA TYR A 15 -1.10 2.36 -11.73
C TYR A 15 -0.15 1.91 -12.85
N LEU A 16 0.30 0.66 -12.83
CA LEU A 16 1.28 0.14 -13.80
C LEU A 16 0.66 -0.66 -14.95
N PHE A 17 -0.65 -0.94 -14.88
CA PHE A 17 -1.41 -1.75 -15.84
C PHE A 17 -0.66 -3.03 -16.26
N THR A 18 -0.03 -3.70 -15.29
CA THR A 18 0.82 -4.87 -15.51
C THR A 18 0.49 -5.96 -14.50
N SER A 19 0.77 -7.20 -14.88
CA SER A 19 0.69 -8.35 -13.97
C SER A 19 2.07 -8.82 -13.50
N ASP A 20 3.13 -8.10 -13.90
CA ASP A 20 4.50 -8.46 -13.55
C ASP A 20 4.84 -8.06 -12.11
N GLN A 21 4.98 -9.06 -11.24
CA GLN A 21 5.30 -8.83 -9.83
C GLN A 21 6.73 -8.37 -9.56
N ASN A 22 7.62 -8.44 -10.56
CA ASN A 22 9.00 -7.95 -10.45
C ASN A 22 9.11 -6.47 -10.84
N ALA A 23 8.07 -5.89 -11.46
CA ALA A 23 8.01 -4.47 -11.76
C ALA A 23 8.02 -3.59 -10.49
N LEU A 24 7.57 -4.14 -9.35
CA LEU A 24 7.47 -3.43 -8.07
C LEU A 24 7.97 -4.29 -6.90
N GLY A 25 9.15 -3.94 -6.40
CA GLY A 25 9.71 -4.46 -5.15
C GLY A 25 8.89 -4.04 -3.94
N ASN A 26 9.00 -4.80 -2.85
CA ASN A 26 8.24 -4.52 -1.64
C ASN A 26 8.70 -3.24 -0.92
N ASP A 27 9.98 -2.89 -1.06
CA ASP A 27 10.62 -1.73 -0.45
C ASP A 27 10.84 -0.59 -1.46
N ASP A 28 10.33 -0.73 -2.68
CA ASP A 28 10.39 0.32 -3.68
C ASP A 28 9.49 1.49 -3.28
N SER A 29 10.04 2.70 -3.39
CA SER A 29 9.32 3.95 -3.17
C SER A 29 8.38 4.23 -4.33
N PHE A 30 7.09 4.39 -4.04
CA PHE A 30 6.08 4.69 -5.06
C PHE A 30 6.19 6.11 -5.58
N LEU A 31 6.51 7.06 -4.69
CA LEU A 31 6.69 8.46 -5.04
C LEU A 31 7.97 8.65 -5.85
N ASP A 32 9.09 8.04 -5.42
CA ASP A 32 10.39 8.18 -6.10
C ASP A 32 10.37 7.55 -7.50
N LYS A 33 9.70 6.41 -7.65
CA LYS A 33 9.47 5.78 -8.96
C LYS A 33 8.41 6.47 -9.80
N GLY A 34 7.67 7.44 -9.25
CA GLY A 34 6.56 8.11 -9.92
C GLY A 34 5.41 7.17 -10.30
N ILE A 35 5.21 6.10 -9.52
CA ILE A 35 4.12 5.14 -9.72
C ILE A 35 2.82 5.71 -9.14
N ILE A 36 2.94 6.35 -7.99
CA ILE A 36 1.81 6.91 -7.25
C ILE A 36 2.14 8.37 -6.95
N ASP A 37 1.16 9.24 -7.14
CA ASP A 37 1.22 10.66 -6.75
C ASP A 37 0.58 10.87 -5.36
N SER A 38 0.66 12.09 -4.83
CA SER A 38 0.01 12.47 -3.57
C SER A 38 -1.49 12.15 -3.54
N THR A 39 -2.17 12.20 -4.68
CA THR A 39 -3.60 11.85 -4.79
C THR A 39 -3.82 10.34 -4.77
N GLY A 40 -2.91 9.56 -5.38
CA GLY A 40 -3.03 8.11 -5.40
C GLY A 40 -2.82 7.48 -4.02
N ILE A 41 -2.05 8.12 -3.13
CA ILE A 41 -1.94 7.73 -1.72
C ILE A 41 -3.32 7.72 -1.05
N LEU A 42 -4.18 8.71 -1.34
CA LEU A 42 -5.53 8.79 -0.77
C LEU A 42 -6.42 7.63 -1.27
N GLU A 43 -6.31 7.26 -2.54
CA GLU A 43 -7.03 6.10 -3.09
C GLU A 43 -6.56 4.79 -2.46
N LEU A 44 -5.25 4.63 -2.30
CA LEU A 44 -4.65 3.51 -1.58
C LEU A 44 -5.17 3.41 -0.15
N VAL A 45 -5.30 4.54 0.53
CA VAL A 45 -5.85 4.60 1.89
C VAL A 45 -7.31 4.16 1.89
N MET A 46 -8.14 4.71 1.01
CA MET A 46 -9.55 4.29 0.90
C MET A 46 -9.66 2.77 0.62
N PHE A 47 -8.84 2.26 -0.29
CA PHE A 47 -8.74 0.82 -0.56
C PHE A 47 -8.36 0.03 0.70
N LEU A 48 -7.41 0.52 1.49
CA LEU A 48 -7.01 -0.13 2.73
C LEU A 48 -8.15 -0.16 3.76
N GLU A 49 -8.83 0.96 3.95
CA GLU A 49 -9.96 1.07 4.86
C GLU A 49 -11.10 0.13 4.45
N GLU A 50 -11.44 0.07 3.16
CA GLU A 50 -12.50 -0.79 2.63
C GLU A 50 -12.12 -2.28 2.66
N GLN A 51 -10.90 -2.63 2.24
CA GLN A 51 -10.49 -4.04 2.12
C GLN A 51 -10.09 -4.68 3.46
N PHE A 52 -9.52 -3.90 4.37
CA PHE A 52 -8.99 -4.41 5.64
C PHE A 52 -9.74 -3.91 6.87
N GLY A 53 -10.68 -2.96 6.71
CA GLY A 53 -11.42 -2.37 7.83
C GLY A 53 -10.54 -1.55 8.76
N VAL A 54 -9.41 -1.03 8.27
CA VAL A 54 -8.54 -0.15 9.04
C VAL A 54 -9.04 1.28 8.97
N LYS A 55 -8.61 2.13 9.91
CA LYS A 55 -8.88 3.56 9.86
C LYS A 55 -7.55 4.31 9.83
N VAL A 56 -7.40 5.22 8.88
CA VAL A 56 -6.21 6.04 8.69
C VAL A 56 -6.52 7.47 9.11
N ASP A 57 -5.77 8.00 10.06
CA ASP A 57 -5.88 9.39 10.47
C ASP A 57 -4.99 10.29 9.59
N ASP A 58 -5.32 11.58 9.49
CA ASP A 58 -4.55 12.55 8.68
C ASP A 58 -3.08 12.65 9.11
N THR A 59 -2.79 12.44 10.39
CA THR A 59 -1.43 12.40 10.92
C THR A 59 -0.64 11.17 10.48
N GLU A 60 -1.34 10.12 10.06
CA GLU A 60 -0.73 8.88 9.59
C GLU A 60 -0.49 8.91 8.08
N LEU A 61 -1.24 9.74 7.32
CA LEU A 61 -1.13 10.01 5.87
C LEU A 61 0.20 10.66 5.48
N LEU A 62 1.29 10.01 5.84
CA LEU A 62 2.65 10.40 5.56
C LEU A 62 3.23 9.43 4.54
N PRO A 63 4.03 9.90 3.57
CA PRO A 63 4.79 9.04 2.67
C PRO A 63 5.52 7.93 3.45
N GLU A 64 6.00 8.24 4.64
CA GLU A 64 6.71 7.31 5.50
C GLU A 64 5.91 6.04 5.87
N ASN A 65 4.58 6.07 5.78
CA ASN A 65 3.71 4.91 6.02
C ASN A 65 3.15 4.30 4.72
N PHE A 66 3.07 5.08 3.64
CA PHE A 66 2.34 4.71 2.41
C PHE A 66 3.22 4.59 1.16
N ASP A 67 4.51 4.93 1.25
CA ASP A 67 5.41 5.03 0.10
C ASP A 67 5.96 3.68 -0.37
N SER A 68 5.66 2.55 0.29
CA SER A 68 6.05 1.23 -0.21
C SER A 68 5.08 0.14 0.25
N ILE A 69 5.06 -0.99 -0.45
CA ILE A 69 4.18 -2.13 -0.12
C ILE A 69 4.46 -2.64 1.29
N ASN A 70 5.73 -2.70 1.69
CA ASN A 70 6.13 -3.20 3.00
C ASN A 70 5.63 -2.26 4.12
N ARG A 71 5.76 -0.94 3.93
CA ARG A 71 5.24 0.07 4.89
C ARG A 71 3.72 -0.04 5.03
N LEU A 72 3.01 -0.13 3.91
CA LEU A 72 1.55 -0.34 3.90
C LEU A 72 1.15 -1.63 4.63
N ALA A 73 1.83 -2.74 4.33
CA ALA A 73 1.53 -4.01 4.96
C ALA A 73 1.78 -3.99 6.47
N GLN A 74 2.87 -3.36 6.91
CA GLN A 74 3.14 -3.14 8.33
C GLN A 74 2.08 -2.24 8.99
N PHE A 75 1.67 -1.17 8.30
CA PHE A 75 0.63 -0.28 8.79
C PHE A 75 -0.70 -1.02 9.00
N VAL A 76 -1.13 -1.81 8.01
CA VAL A 76 -2.32 -2.64 8.09
C VAL A 76 -2.19 -3.69 9.20
N ALA A 77 -1.03 -4.35 9.32
CA ALA A 77 -0.79 -5.34 10.38
C ALA A 77 -0.89 -4.70 11.78
N ARG A 78 -0.34 -3.49 11.97
CA ARG A 78 -0.44 -2.72 13.21
C ARG A 78 -1.89 -2.38 13.55
N LYS A 79 -2.68 -1.93 12.56
CA LYS A 79 -4.09 -1.52 12.76
C LYS A 79 -5.02 -2.71 12.99
N THR A 80 -4.81 -3.82 12.28
CA THR A 80 -5.67 -5.02 12.39
C THR A 80 -5.30 -5.94 13.56
N GLY A 81 -4.20 -5.67 14.27
CA GLY A 81 -3.71 -6.51 15.36
C GLY A 81 -3.31 -7.92 14.91
N LYS A 82 -3.30 -8.20 13.60
CA LYS A 82 -2.75 -9.43 13.02
C LYS A 82 -1.24 -9.29 13.06
N ALA A 83 -0.65 -9.71 14.18
CA ALA A 83 0.76 -10.01 14.26
C ALA A 83 1.13 -10.90 13.07
N ALA A 84 2.14 -10.49 12.30
CA ALA A 84 2.78 -11.36 11.33
C ALA A 84 3.20 -12.63 12.07
N VAL A 85 2.49 -13.72 11.82
CA VAL A 85 2.85 -15.07 12.27
C VAL A 85 3.54 -15.79 11.12
#